data_AF-A0A6G9XZK3-F1
#
_entry.id   AF-A0A6G9XZK3-F1
#
_cell.length_a   1.000
_cell.length_b   1.000
_cell.length_c   1.000
_cell.angle_alpha   90.00
_cell.angle_beta   90.00
_cell.angle_gamma   90.00
#
_symmetry.space_group_name_H-M   'P 1'
#
loop_
_entity.id
_entity.type
_entity.pdbx_description
1 polymer ?
#
loop_
_entity_poly.entity_id
_entity_poly.type
_entity_poly.pdbx_seq_one_letter_code
_entity_poly.pdbx_strand_id
1 'polypeptide(L)' 'MPGKDIDRIRARSAWATVKESPVITAIAVAPVALAVALVWWLVGGFAAFVLLVVLGAVVVVGGKLLR' A
#
# COMPACT_ATOMS: atom_id res chain seq x y z
N MET A 1 19.56 4.38 -9.31
CA MET A 1 20.29 3.30 -8.62
C MET A 1 19.93 2.00 -9.31
N PRO A 2 20.89 1.29 -9.91
CA PRO A 2 20.64 -0.06 -10.42
C PRO A 2 20.14 -0.95 -9.26
N GLY A 3 19.09 -1.74 -9.50
CA GLY A 3 18.48 -2.62 -8.48
C GLY A 3 17.22 -2.08 -7.78
N LYS A 4 16.60 -1.00 -8.26
CA LYS A 4 15.27 -0.54 -7.80
C LYS A 4 14.11 -1.12 -8.60
N ASP A 5 14.40 -1.95 -9.58
CA ASP A 5 13.39 -2.63 -10.38
C ASP A 5 12.76 -3.75 -9.56
N ILE A 6 11.46 -3.94 -9.77
CA ILE A 6 10.73 -5.05 -9.15
C ILE A 6 11.27 -6.35 -9.75
N ASP A 7 11.97 -7.13 -8.93
CA ASP A 7 12.40 -8.47 -9.31
C ASP A 7 11.17 -9.37 -9.50
N ARG A 8 10.98 -9.83 -10.74
CA ARG A 8 9.86 -10.69 -11.15
C ARG A 8 9.80 -11.97 -10.33
N ILE A 9 10.94 -12.56 -9.97
CA ILE A 9 11.01 -13.78 -9.17
C ILE A 9 10.49 -13.49 -7.77
N ARG A 10 11.00 -12.45 -7.10
CA ARG A 10 10.51 -12.05 -5.77
C ARG A 10 9.02 -11.72 -5.78
N ALA A 11 8.54 -10.99 -6.79
CA ALA A 11 7.13 -10.64 -6.90
C ALA A 11 6.24 -11.89 -7.04
N ARG A 12 6.65 -12.88 -7.85
CA ARG A 12 5.93 -14.16 -7.98
C ARG A 12 5.94 -14.98 -6.70
N SER A 13 7.08 -15.03 -6.00
CA SER A 13 7.18 -15.74 -4.73
C SER A 13 6.27 -15.12 -3.66
N ALA A 14 6.28 -13.79 -3.53
CA ALA A 14 5.38 -13.09 -2.62
C ALA A 14 3.90 -13.37 -2.95
N TRP A 15 3.56 -13.40 -4.24
CA TRP A 15 2.20 -13.74 -4.68
C TRP A 15 1.80 -15.18 -4.39
N ALA A 16 2.74 -16.12 -4.47
CA ALA A 16 2.51 -17.50 -4.05
C ALA A 16 2.18 -17.58 -2.55
N THR A 17 2.90 -16.85 -1.70
CA THR A 17 2.63 -16.79 -0.26
C THR A 17 1.22 -16.27 0.05
N VAL A 18 0.77 -15.24 -0.67
CA VAL A 18 -0.58 -14.69 -0.51
C VAL A 18 -1.65 -15.75 -0.81
N LYS A 19 -1.45 -16.53 -1.88
CA LYS A 19 -2.37 -17.60 -2.28
C LYS A 19 -2.34 -18.79 -1.34
N GLU A 20 -1.17 -19.15 -0.83
CA GLU A 20 -0.99 -20.28 0.08
C GLU A 20 -1.64 -20.02 1.45
N SER A 21 -1.64 -18.77 1.92
CA SER A 21 -2.13 -18.39 3.25
C SER A 21 -3.08 -17.18 3.19
N PRO A 22 -4.30 -17.35 2.63
CA PRO A 22 -5.22 -16.24 2.40
C PRO A 22 -5.73 -15.61 3.70
N VAL A 23 -5.98 -16.42 4.74
CA VAL A 23 -6.45 -15.92 6.05
C VAL A 23 -5.38 -15.06 6.72
N ILE A 24 -4.14 -15.53 6.75
CA ILE A 24 -3.02 -14.78 7.32
C ILE A 24 -2.81 -13.49 6.54
N THR A 25 -2.90 -13.53 5.21
CA THR A 25 -2.82 -12.33 4.37
C THR A 25 -3.92 -11.33 4.71
N ALA A 26 -5.16 -11.80 4.88
CA ALA A 26 -6.27 -10.94 5.27
C ALA A 26 -6.02 -10.25 6.62
N ILE A 27 -5.53 -10.99 7.62
CA ILE A 27 -5.18 -10.45 8.94
C ILE A 27 -4.03 -9.44 8.82
N ALA A 28 -3.00 -9.74 8.02
CA ALA A 28 -1.86 -8.84 7.84
C ALA A 28 -2.24 -7.52 7.16
N VAL A 29 -3.17 -7.55 6.20
CA VAL A 29 -3.65 -6.37 5.48
C VAL A 29 -4.76 -5.62 6.24
N ALA A 30 -5.46 -6.29 7.17
CA ALA A 30 -6.63 -5.75 7.87
C ALA A 30 -6.41 -4.36 8.51
N PRO A 31 -5.31 -4.07 9.23
CA PRO A 31 -5.12 -2.75 9.85
C PRO A 31 -5.13 -1.61 8.83
N VAL A 32 -4.51 -1.82 7.67
CA VAL A 32 -4.46 -0.83 6.59
C VAL A 32 -5.82 -0.70 5.93
N ALA A 33 -6.48 -1.82 5.64
CA ALA A 33 -7.81 -1.82 5.03
C ALA A 33 -8.84 -1.10 5.92
N LEU A 34 -8.80 -1.33 7.24
CA LEU A 34 -9.66 -0.66 8.21
C LEU A 34 -9.37 0.84 8.28
N ALA A 35 -8.10 1.24 8.31
CA ALA A 35 -7.74 2.65 8.31
C ALA A 35 -8.26 3.37 7.05
N VAL A 36 -8.09 2.76 5.88
CA VAL A 36 -8.61 3.30 4.61
C VAL A 36 -10.13 3.38 4.64
N ALA A 37 -10.83 2.31 5.06
CA ALA A 37 -12.28 2.30 5.15
C ALA A 37 -12.83 3.37 6.11
N LEU A 38 -12.17 3.57 7.26
CA LEU A 38 -12.55 4.59 8.25
C LEU A 38 -12.40 6.00 7.67
N VAL A 39 -11.26 6.31 7.05
CA VAL A 39 -11.05 7.62 6.40
C VAL A 39 -12.08 7.84 5.29
N TRP A 40 -12.35 6.79 4.50
CA TRP A 40 -13.32 6.86 3.42
C TRP A 40 -14.73 7.17 3.91
N TRP A 41 -15.14 6.56 5.03
CA TRP A 41 -16.42 6.84 5.65
C TRP A 41 -16.47 8.24 6.25
N LEU A 42 -15.47 8.63 7.04
CA LEU A 42 -15.50 9.87 7.81
C LEU A 42 -15.36 11.13 6.96
N VAL A 43 -14.59 11.07 5.87
CA VAL A 43 -14.23 12.23 5.06
C VAL A 43 -15.05 12.30 3.77
N GLY A 44 -15.74 11.21 3.40
CA GLY A 44 -16.47 11.07 2.15
C GLY A 44 -15.55 10.68 0.98
N GLY A 45 -16.08 9.93 0.02
CA GLY A 45 -15.26 9.22 -0.99
C GLY A 45 -14.34 10.11 -1.83
N PHE A 46 -14.80 11.30 -2.26
CA PHE A 46 -13.98 12.20 -3.06
C PHE A 46 -12.83 12.82 -2.25
N ALA A 47 -13.12 13.29 -1.03
CA ALA A 47 -12.09 13.91 -0.19
C ALA A 47 -11.10 12.88 0.38
N ALA A 48 -11.55 11.65 0.68
CA ALA A 48 -10.66 10.54 1.04
C ALA A 48 -9.72 10.15 -0.10
N PHE A 49 -10.22 10.12 -1.34
CA PHE A 49 -9.40 9.89 -2.52
C PHE A 49 -8.31 10.97 -2.68
N VAL A 50 -8.68 12.24 -2.57
CA VAL A 50 -7.73 13.36 -2.61
C VAL A 50 -6.67 13.22 -1.51
N LEU A 51 -7.06 12.85 -0.30
CA LEU A 51 -6.15 12.66 0.83
C LEU A 51 -5.14 11.53 0.56
N LEU A 52 -5.57 10.41 0.00
CA LEU A 52 -4.67 9.31 -0.38
C LEU A 52 -3.68 9.72 -1.49
N VAL A 53 -4.13 10.49 -2.49
CA VAL A 53 -3.26 11.01 -3.55
C VAL A 53 -2.20 11.94 -2.96
N VAL A 54 -2.60 12.86 -2.08
CA VAL A 54 -1.66 13.77 -1.39
C VAL A 54 -0.66 13.00 -0.55
N LEU A 55 -1.12 12.03 0.25
CA LEU A 55 -0.24 11.19 1.08
C LEU A 55 0.76 10.41 0.22
N GLY A 56 0.31 9.80 -0.88
CA GLY A 56 1.17 9.11 -1.85
C GLY A 56 2.21 10.05 -2.46
N ALA A 57 1.80 11.25 -2.87
CA ALA A 57 2.72 12.26 -3.40
C ALA A 57 3.77 12.69 -2.37
N VAL A 58 3.36 12.92 -1.11
CA VAL A 58 4.26 13.28 0.00
C VAL A 58 5.27 12.16 0.27
N VAL A 59 4.86 10.89 0.28
CA VAL A 59 5.79 9.76 0.46
C VAL A 59 6.80 9.68 -0.68
N VAL A 60 6.36 9.90 -1.93
CA VAL A 60 7.25 9.86 -3.10
C VAL A 60 8.26 11.02 -3.09
N VAL A 61 7.80 12.23 -2.75
CA VAL A 61 8.64 13.44 -2.71
C VAL A 61 9.54 13.42 -1.47
N GLY A 62 9.00 13.08 -0.30
CA GLY A 62 9.75 12.95 0.95
C GLY A 62 10.78 11.83 0.91
N GLY A 63 10.46 10.69 0.29
CA GLY A 63 11.42 9.60 0.05
C GLY A 63 12.50 9.94 -1.00
N LYS A 64 12.30 10.98 -1.81
CA LYS A 64 13.37 11.61 -2.62
C LYS A 64 14.20 12.61 -1.81
N LEU A 65 13.60 13.32 -0.86
CA LEU A 65 14.25 14.36 -0.06
C LEU A 65 15.08 13.80 1.12
N LEU A 66 14.70 12.64 1.65
CA LEU A 66 15.40 11.91 2.72
C LEU A 66 16.51 10.98 2.19
N ARG A 67 16.89 11.09 0.90
CA ARG A 67 17.93 10.30 0.25
C ARG A 67 19.12 11.14 -0.16
#